data_AF-A0A1M5CAF5-F1
#
_entry.id   AF-A0A1M5CAF5-F1
#
_cell.length_a   1.000
_cell.length_b   1.000
_cell.length_c   1.000
_cell.angle_alpha   90.00
_cell.angle_beta   90.00
_cell.angle_gamma   90.00
#
_symmetry.space_group_name_H-M   'P 1'
#
loop_
_entity.id
_entity.type
_entity.pdbx_description
1 polymer ?
#
loop_
_entity_poly.entity_id
_entity_poly.type
_entity_poly.pdbx_seq_one_letter_code
_entity_poly.pdbx_strand_id
1 'polypeptide(L)' 'KIDENGILQENILFHSPSYAAAFVIGGNVNGLTQWKTKDGRTLKEIENSEDN' A
#
# COMPACT_ATOMS: atom_id res chain seq x y z
N LYS A 1 1.35 16.85 2.54
CA LYS A 1 1.90 17.35 3.83
C LYS A 1 1.55 16.35 4.95
N ILE A 2 2.46 16.09 5.91
CA ILE A 2 2.20 15.21 7.08
C ILE A 2 2.11 16.09 8.33
N ASP A 3 1.16 15.83 9.24
CA ASP A 3 1.03 16.55 10.51
C ASP A 3 1.95 15.98 11.61
N GLU A 4 1.87 16.56 12.81
CA GLU A 4 2.64 16.13 13.99
C GLU A 4 2.31 14.70 14.47
N ASN A 5 1.17 14.15 14.07
CA ASN A 5 0.73 12.80 14.40
C ASN A 5 1.10 11.76 13.33
N GLY A 6 1.82 12.18 12.27
CA GLY A 6 2.18 11.30 11.17
C GLY A 6 1.04 11.05 10.17
N ILE A 7 -0.01 11.87 10.18
CA ILE A 7 -1.16 11.71 9.29
C ILE A 7 -1.02 12.55 8.04
N LEU A 8 -1.26 11.92 6.89
CA LEU A 8 -1.36 12.59 5.60
C LEU A 8 -2.57 13.54 5.56
N GLN A 9 -2.31 14.79 5.20
CA GLN A 9 -3.34 15.83 5.09
C GLN A 9 -3.99 15.91 3.70
N GLU A 10 -3.53 15.08 2.77
CA GLU A 10 -4.02 15.02 1.39
C GLU A 10 -3.79 13.62 0.82
N ASN A 11 -4.57 13.26 -0.20
CA ASN A 11 -4.37 12.02 -0.92
C ASN A 11 -3.12 12.12 -1.80
N ILE A 12 -2.26 11.10 -1.73
CA ILE A 12 -1.05 11.01 -2.56
C ILE A 12 -1.24 9.86 -3.54
N LEU A 13 -1.08 10.16 -4.83
CA LEU A 13 -1.04 9.15 -5.88
C LEU A 13 0.38 8.63 -6.01
N PHE A 14 0.56 7.31 -5.83
CA PHE A 14 1.84 6.64 -6.03
C PHE A 14 1.86 5.87 -7.36
N HIS A 15 3.02 5.80 -7.99
CA HIS A 15 3.20 5.11 -9.27
C HIS A 15 3.26 3.58 -9.16
N SER A 16 3.43 3.04 -7.95
CA SER A 16 3.40 1.59 -7.73
C SER A 16 2.97 1.22 -6.32
N PRO A 17 2.40 0.02 -6.11
CA PRO A 17 2.06 -0.48 -4.79
C PRO A 17 3.26 -0.55 -3.84
N SER A 18 4.44 -0.94 -4.36
CA SER A 18 5.67 -1.02 -3.56
C SER A 18 6.17 0.35 -3.12
N TYR A 19 6.02 1.38 -3.97
CA TYR A 19 6.43 2.73 -3.58
C TYR A 19 5.52 3.30 -2.49
N ALA A 20 4.20 3.08 -2.60
CA ALA A 20 3.26 3.42 -1.54
C ALA A 20 3.62 2.70 -0.21
N ALA A 21 3.95 1.41 -0.27
CA ALA A 21 4.28 0.64 0.93
C ALA A 21 5.61 1.10 1.56
N ALA A 22 6.61 1.41 0.73
CA ALA A 22 7.90 1.93 1.19
C ALA A 22 7.75 3.29 1.89
N PHE A 23 6.84 4.14 1.41
CA PHE A 23 6.52 5.42 2.04
C PHE A 23 6.00 5.27 3.47
N VAL A 24 5.14 4.26 3.73
CA VAL A 24 4.57 4.03 5.07
C VAL A 24 5.54 3.28 5.99
N ILE A 25 6.22 2.25 5.48
CA ILE A 25 7.02 1.33 6.28
C ILE A 25 8.46 1.84 6.49
N GLY A 26 8.98 2.65 5.57
CA GLY A 26 10.34 3.19 5.65
C GLY A 26 11.43 2.21 5.22
N GLY A 27 11.27 1.56 4.06
CA GLY A 27 12.27 0.63 3.53
C GLY A 27 11.88 -0.06 2.22
N ASN A 28 12.76 -0.92 1.73
CA ASN A 28 12.46 -1.76 0.56
C ASN A 28 11.41 -2.79 0.92
N VAL A 29 10.26 -2.74 0.24
CA VAL A 29 9.12 -3.60 0.58
C VAL A 29 8.30 -3.98 -0.65
N ASN A 30 7.77 -5.19 -0.64
CA ASN A 30 6.89 -5.68 -1.69
C ASN A 30 5.43 -5.30 -1.40
N GLY A 31 4.95 -4.25 -2.07
CA GLY A 31 3.60 -3.73 -1.88
C GLY A 31 2.50 -4.75 -2.14
N LEU A 32 2.69 -5.65 -3.11
CA LEU A 32 1.68 -6.67 -3.45
C LEU A 32 1.37 -7.63 -2.29
N THR A 33 2.33 -7.83 -1.38
CA THR A 33 2.18 -8.72 -0.20
C THR A 33 1.84 -7.99 1.10
N GLN A 34 2.15 -6.69 1.18
CA GLN A 34 1.92 -5.91 2.41
C GLN A 34 0.55 -5.26 2.44
N TRP A 35 0.05 -4.79 1.29
CA TRP A 35 -1.31 -4.26 1.21
C TRP A 35 -2.30 -5.40 1.37
N LYS A 36 -3.16 -5.29 2.38
CA LYS A 36 -4.15 -6.31 2.73
C LYS A 36 -5.52 -5.68 2.94
N THR A 37 -6.56 -6.42 2.56
CA THR A 37 -7.93 -6.07 2.94
C THR A 37 -8.12 -6.27 4.45
N LYS A 38 -9.25 -5.78 4.96
CA LYS A 38 -9.72 -6.07 6.33
C LYS A 38 -9.80 -7.57 6.65
N ASP A 39 -9.98 -8.41 5.63
CA ASP A 39 -10.09 -9.87 5.75
C ASP A 39 -8.71 -10.56 5.66
N GLY A 40 -7.62 -9.80 5.54
CA GLY A 40 -6.24 -10.29 5.52
C GLY A 40 -5.73 -10.70 4.13
N ARG A 41 -6.57 -10.63 3.09
CA ARG A 41 -6.20 -10.97 1.70
C ARG A 41 -5.27 -9.92 1.12
N THR A 42 -4.16 -10.34 0.53
CA THR A 42 -3.14 -9.46 -0.06
C THR A 42 -3.57 -8.89 -1.41
N LEU A 43 -3.01 -7.74 -1.79
CA LEU A 43 -3.23 -7.15 -3.12
C LEU A 43 -2.87 -8.12 -4.24
N LYS A 44 -1.80 -8.91 -4.08
CA LYS A 44 -1.42 -9.98 -5.01
C LYS A 44 -2.53 -11.00 -5.24
N GLU A 45 -3.21 -11.41 -4.17
CA GLU A 45 -4.30 -12.38 -4.25
C GLU A 45 -5.53 -11.79 -4.92
N ILE A 46 -5.77 -10.49 -4.79
CA ILE A 46 -6.88 -9.79 -5.45
C ILE A 46 -6.62 -9.70 -6.95
N GLU A 47 -5.46 -9.20 -7.37
CA GLU A 47 -5.09 -9.09 -8.79
C GLU A 47 -5.17 -10.45 -9.50
N ASN A 48 -4.61 -11.51 -8.89
CA ASN A 48 -4.68 -12.86 -9.44
C ASN A 48 -6.10 -13.46 -9.48
N SER A 49 -7.03 -12.94 -8.67
CA SER A 49 -8.41 -13.43 -8.64
C SER A 49 -9.33 -12.68 -9.60
N GLU A 50 -9.02 -11.42 -9.91
CA GLU A 50 -9.78 -10.61 -10.87
C GLU A 50 -9.42 -10.92 -12.33
N ASP A 51 -8.30 -11.63 -12.57
CA ASP A 51 -7.87 -12.13 -13.89
C ASP A 51 -8.53 -13.46 -14.33
N ASN A 52 -9.67 -13.88 -13.73
CA ASN A 52 -10.49 -15.02 -14.19
C ASN A 52 -11.92 -14.61 -14.54
#